data_AF-A0A256Z850-F1
#
_entry.id   AF-A0A256Z850-F1
#
_cell.length_a   1.000
_cell.length_b   1.000
_cell.length_c   1.000
_cell.angle_alpha   90.00
_cell.angle_beta   90.00
_cell.angle_gamma   90.00
#
_symmetry.space_group_name_H-M   'P 1'
#
loop_
_entity.id
_entity.type
_entity.pdbx_description
1 polymer ?
#
loop_
_entity_poly.entity_id
_entity_poly.type
_entity_poly.pdbx_seq_one_letter_code
_entity_poly.pdbx_strand_id
1 'polypeptide(L)'
;MKVHQEYDISGEWSRKLSLIVNLINVLEIIKADFECNDVTICDPTDLNELLGSTITICVDRCIDVPNELQELDRLANYGLINDYKVRVSQSMNEGISINELYRKAINYFDEVFDYLDSYLLRTYLEGLEYIVLVLTNGKALLLEGERGRVVVPAKNVIASAHTHPRGCLPSPHDIRSLINMFFEGGIGLGIKSKDCTLKIVRVGPFTEKDYVELAIFRNMLRKNDLEAIKEIIKRGIIGDNIKIVITF
;
A
#
# COMPACT_ATOMS: atom_id res chain seq x y z
N MET A 1 -20.70 2.19 -14.57
CA MET A 1 -20.70 1.89 -13.12
C MET A 1 -20.96 3.20 -12.39
N LYS A 2 -21.92 3.23 -11.45
CA LYS A 2 -22.27 4.47 -10.75
C LYS A 2 -21.70 4.40 -9.33
N VAL A 3 -20.69 5.22 -9.06
CA VAL A 3 -20.39 5.63 -7.69
C VAL A 3 -21.64 6.35 -7.19
N HIS A 4 -22.27 5.86 -6.12
CA HIS A 4 -23.50 6.46 -5.62
C HIS A 4 -23.20 7.75 -4.86
N GLN A 5 -22.15 7.72 -4.05
CA GLN A 5 -21.65 8.84 -3.28
C GLN A 5 -20.13 8.74 -3.15
N GLU A 6 -19.48 9.89 -3.18
CA GLU A 6 -18.04 10.06 -2.99
C GLU A 6 -17.81 11.07 -1.87
N TYR A 7 -16.99 10.68 -0.91
CA TYR A 7 -16.61 11.50 0.24
C TYR A 7 -15.10 11.69 0.23
N ASP A 8 -14.65 12.94 0.26
CA ASP A 8 -13.25 13.27 0.51
C ASP A 8 -12.98 13.09 2.00
N ILE A 9 -12.10 12.12 2.33
CA ILE A 9 -11.67 11.81 3.69
C ILE A 9 -10.15 12.02 3.85
N SER A 10 -9.57 12.83 2.96
CA SER A 10 -8.15 13.17 2.98
C SER A 10 -7.75 13.84 4.29
N GLY A 11 -6.58 13.49 4.80
CA GLY A 11 -6.03 14.08 6.02
C GLY A 11 -4.52 13.90 6.10
N GLU A 12 -3.96 14.20 7.27
CA GLU A 12 -2.54 13.99 7.51
C GLU A 12 -2.15 12.51 7.36
N TRP A 13 -3.01 11.59 7.85
CA TRP A 13 -2.81 10.14 7.75
C TRP A 13 -2.64 9.65 6.30
N SER A 14 -3.52 10.08 5.39
CA SER A 14 -3.51 9.64 4.00
C SER A 14 -2.33 10.21 3.23
N ARG A 15 -1.95 11.46 3.55
CA ARG A 15 -0.74 12.10 3.02
C ARG A 15 0.52 11.42 3.52
N LYS A 16 0.59 11.04 4.80
CA LYS A 16 1.71 10.29 5.37
C LYS A 16 1.84 8.89 4.77
N LEU A 17 0.73 8.14 4.67
CA LEU A 17 0.72 6.85 3.99
C LEU A 17 1.24 6.99 2.56
N SER A 18 0.75 8.00 1.84
CA SER A 18 1.16 8.26 0.47
C SER A 18 2.62 8.62 0.32
N LEU A 19 3.11 9.55 1.14
CA LEU A 19 4.52 9.90 1.16
C LEU A 19 5.41 8.67 1.40
N ILE A 20 5.10 7.88 2.43
CA ILE A 20 5.90 6.71 2.80
C ILE A 20 5.91 5.67 1.68
N VAL A 21 4.76 5.35 1.08
CA VAL A 21 4.68 4.35 -0.01
C VAL A 21 5.45 4.83 -1.24
N ASN A 22 5.35 6.11 -1.60
CA ASN A 22 6.15 6.65 -2.69
C ASN A 22 7.65 6.60 -2.37
N LEU A 23 8.06 6.96 -1.15
CA LEU A 23 9.47 6.88 -0.73
C LEU A 23 10.00 5.44 -0.78
N ILE A 24 9.22 4.44 -0.39
CA ILE A 24 9.59 3.03 -0.57
C ILE A 24 9.95 2.75 -2.03
N ASN A 25 9.08 3.13 -2.96
CA ASN A 25 9.30 2.89 -4.39
C ASN A 25 10.54 3.65 -4.88
N VAL A 26 10.75 4.90 -4.47
CA VAL A 26 11.95 5.67 -4.84
C VAL A 26 13.23 5.00 -4.35
N LEU A 27 13.30 4.62 -3.06
CA LEU A 27 14.53 4.01 -2.53
C LEU A 27 14.79 2.63 -3.13
N GLU A 28 13.75 1.87 -3.47
CA GLU A 28 13.89 0.61 -4.22
C GLU A 28 14.46 0.82 -5.62
N ILE A 29 13.96 1.82 -6.35
CA ILE A 29 14.47 2.20 -7.68
C ILE A 29 15.93 2.61 -7.57
N ILE A 30 16.28 3.51 -6.63
CA ILE A 30 17.67 3.95 -6.45
C ILE A 30 18.57 2.74 -6.15
N LYS A 31 18.15 1.85 -5.25
CA LYS A 31 18.93 0.69 -4.87
C LYS A 31 19.15 -0.27 -6.05
N ALA A 32 18.11 -0.52 -6.84
CA ALA A 32 18.15 -1.45 -7.95
C ALA A 32 18.89 -0.88 -9.17
N ASP A 33 18.52 0.31 -9.63
CA ASP A 33 19.00 0.88 -10.89
C ASP A 33 20.46 1.37 -10.81
N PHE A 34 20.89 1.80 -9.62
CA PHE A 34 22.26 2.30 -9.38
C PHE A 34 23.15 1.29 -8.65
N GLU A 35 22.64 0.07 -8.42
CA GLU A 35 23.30 -1.03 -7.69
C GLU A 35 23.94 -0.57 -6.37
N CYS A 36 23.25 0.31 -5.64
CA CYS A 36 23.73 0.79 -4.35
C CYS A 36 23.71 -0.34 -3.31
N ASN A 37 24.75 -0.41 -2.48
CA ASN A 37 24.76 -1.36 -1.36
C ASN A 37 23.66 -1.02 -0.35
N ASP A 38 23.51 0.26 -0.02
CA ASP A 38 22.47 0.74 0.87
C ASP A 38 21.93 2.12 0.48
N VAL A 39 20.68 2.37 0.88
CA VAL A 39 19.93 3.60 0.60
C VAL A 39 19.03 3.90 1.80
N THR A 40 19.16 5.09 2.39
CA THR A 40 18.29 5.56 3.47
C THR A 40 17.90 7.02 3.28
N ILE A 41 16.88 7.45 4.03
CA ILE A 41 16.63 8.88 4.24
C ILE A 41 17.42 9.31 5.47
N CYS A 42 18.41 10.17 5.28
CA CYS A 42 19.31 10.61 6.34
C CYS A 42 18.93 11.96 6.96
N ASP A 43 17.99 12.69 6.34
CA ASP A 43 17.41 13.92 6.89
C ASP A 43 16.00 14.14 6.31
N PRO A 44 14.96 14.34 7.12
CA PRO A 44 14.94 14.13 8.57
C PRO A 44 15.11 12.65 8.94
N THR A 45 15.61 12.38 10.14
CA THR A 45 15.75 11.01 10.68
C THR A 45 14.51 10.52 11.43
N ASP A 46 13.56 11.41 11.75
CA ASP A 46 12.25 11.05 12.27
C ASP A 46 11.21 10.96 11.12
N LEU A 47 10.60 9.78 10.99
CA LEU A 47 9.50 9.49 10.10
C LEU A 47 8.33 10.50 10.18
N ASN A 48 8.06 11.04 11.37
CA ASN A 48 6.95 11.97 11.58
C ASN A 48 7.23 13.36 11.00
N GLU A 49 8.50 13.70 10.76
CA GLU A 49 8.95 14.97 10.20
C GLU A 49 9.06 14.96 8.67
N LEU A 50 8.84 13.81 8.02
CA LEU A 50 8.96 13.70 6.56
C LEU A 50 7.93 14.53 5.80
N LEU A 51 6.70 14.63 6.31
CA LEU A 51 5.62 15.33 5.61
C LEU A 51 5.89 16.83 5.58
N GLY A 52 6.07 17.39 4.38
CA GLY A 52 6.32 18.82 4.18
C GLY A 52 7.72 19.26 4.61
N SER A 53 8.70 18.36 4.68
CA SER A 53 10.12 18.70 4.88
C SER A 53 10.91 18.61 3.58
N THR A 54 12.18 19.03 3.63
CA THR A 54 13.16 18.75 2.58
C THR A 54 13.85 17.43 2.91
N ILE A 55 13.84 16.47 1.99
CA ILE A 55 14.37 15.13 2.25
C ILE A 55 15.79 14.99 1.68
N THR A 56 16.72 14.49 2.48
CA THR A 56 18.04 14.05 1.99
C THR A 56 18.11 12.54 1.93
N ILE A 57 18.30 12.01 0.72
CA ILE A 57 18.57 10.58 0.49
C ILE A 57 20.08 10.37 0.53
N CYS A 58 20.52 9.46 1.39
CA CYS A 58 21.89 9.04 1.45
C CYS A 58 22.06 7.68 0.77
N VAL A 59 23.10 7.56 -0.04
CA VAL A 59 23.43 6.34 -0.79
C VAL A 59 24.86 5.90 -0.51
N ASP A 60 25.09 4.58 -0.42
CA ASP A 60 26.42 3.99 -0.20
C ASP A 60 26.85 3.10 -1.37
N ARG A 61 28.08 3.33 -1.85
CA ARG A 61 28.78 2.49 -2.84
C ARG A 61 27.89 2.10 -4.02
N CYS A 62 27.39 3.10 -4.74
CA CYS A 62 26.65 2.93 -5.98
C CYS A 62 27.59 2.95 -7.19
N ILE A 63 27.14 2.38 -8.31
CA ILE A 63 27.86 2.48 -9.60
C ILE A 63 27.79 3.91 -10.16
N ASP A 64 26.66 4.58 -9.93
CA ASP A 64 26.45 5.98 -10.29
C ASP A 64 25.51 6.65 -9.25
N VAL A 65 25.38 7.98 -9.30
CA VAL A 65 24.51 8.74 -8.39
C VAL A 65 23.40 9.40 -9.20
N PRO A 66 22.12 9.23 -8.82
CA PRO A 66 21.03 9.89 -9.51
C PRO A 66 21.16 11.41 -9.40
N ASN A 67 21.24 12.10 -10.55
CA ASN A 67 21.27 13.56 -10.61
C ASN A 67 19.87 14.18 -10.50
N GLU A 68 18.85 13.49 -11.03
CA GLU A 68 17.44 13.89 -11.00
C GLU A 68 16.57 12.65 -10.78
N LEU A 69 15.53 12.79 -9.96
CA LEU A 69 14.59 11.72 -9.65
C LEU A 69 13.17 12.25 -9.87
N GLN A 70 12.60 11.95 -11.04
CA GLN A 70 11.27 12.42 -11.45
C GLN A 70 10.17 12.05 -10.43
N GLU A 71 10.33 10.93 -9.76
CA GLU A 71 9.45 10.45 -8.70
C GLU A 71 9.45 11.42 -7.51
N LEU A 72 10.61 11.94 -7.10
CA LEU A 72 10.71 12.92 -6.01
C LEU A 72 10.20 14.30 -6.44
N ASP A 73 10.44 14.71 -7.69
CA ASP A 73 9.83 15.92 -8.25
C ASP A 73 8.29 15.86 -8.17
N ARG A 74 7.70 14.68 -8.43
CA ARG A 74 6.25 14.48 -8.27
C ARG A 74 5.80 14.64 -6.81
N LEU A 75 6.58 14.18 -5.83
CA LEU A 75 6.24 14.35 -4.42
C LEU A 75 6.25 15.81 -4.00
N ALA A 76 7.22 16.59 -4.50
CA ALA A 76 7.26 18.04 -4.30
C ALA A 76 6.05 18.72 -4.95
N ASN A 77 5.70 18.34 -6.18
CA ASN A 77 4.53 18.86 -6.90
C ASN A 77 3.19 18.51 -6.22
N TYR A 78 3.09 17.37 -5.55
CA TYR A 78 1.93 17.01 -4.72
C TYR A 78 1.93 17.74 -3.37
N GLY A 79 2.98 18.47 -3.03
CA GLY A 79 3.15 19.10 -1.72
C GLY A 79 3.30 18.09 -0.58
N LEU A 80 3.79 16.89 -0.87
CA LEU A 80 4.10 15.89 0.17
C LEU A 80 5.47 16.16 0.81
N ILE A 81 6.37 16.79 0.07
CA ILE A 81 7.68 17.28 0.52
C ILE A 81 7.88 18.69 -0.04
N ASN A 82 8.84 19.44 0.51
CA ASN A 82 9.21 20.75 -0.01
C ASN A 82 10.25 20.66 -1.12
N ASP A 83 11.25 19.80 -0.94
CA ASP A 83 12.40 19.64 -1.84
C ASP A 83 13.15 18.33 -1.51
N TYR A 84 14.13 17.95 -2.31
CA TYR A 84 15.00 16.81 -2.01
C TYR A 84 16.47 17.02 -2.41
N LYS A 85 17.34 16.22 -1.81
CA LYS A 85 18.77 16.14 -2.12
C LYS A 85 19.22 14.69 -2.12
N VAL A 86 20.21 14.37 -2.94
CA VAL A 86 20.91 13.07 -2.91
C VAL A 86 22.35 13.30 -2.49
N ARG A 87 22.84 12.50 -1.54
CA ARG A 87 24.20 12.58 -1.01
C ARG A 87 24.85 11.19 -0.99
N VAL A 88 26.08 11.11 -1.48
CA VAL A 88 26.91 9.92 -1.28
C VAL A 88 27.48 9.93 0.14
N SER A 89 27.25 8.85 0.90
CA SER A 89 27.85 8.66 2.22
C SER A 89 28.77 7.45 2.22
N GLN A 90 29.98 7.60 2.74
CA GLN A 90 30.96 6.52 2.87
C GLN A 90 30.69 5.61 4.09
N SER A 91 29.80 6.02 4.99
CA SER A 91 29.28 5.21 6.10
C SER A 91 27.81 5.55 6.37
N MET A 92 26.93 4.54 6.36
CA MET A 92 25.51 4.68 6.68
C MET A 92 25.26 4.13 8.09
N ASN A 93 25.30 5.00 9.09
CA ASN A 93 24.98 4.59 10.47
C ASN A 93 23.68 5.21 10.98
N GLU A 94 23.10 6.17 10.26
CA GLU A 94 21.94 6.94 10.72
C GLU A 94 20.99 7.23 9.54
N GLY A 95 19.68 7.06 9.76
CA GLY A 95 18.63 7.34 8.78
C GLY A 95 17.50 6.31 8.79
N ILE A 96 16.40 6.66 8.12
CA ILE A 96 15.21 5.84 7.98
C ILE A 96 15.44 4.84 6.84
N SER A 97 15.45 3.56 7.17
CA SER A 97 15.62 2.47 6.20
C SER A 97 14.34 2.14 5.43
N ILE A 98 14.47 1.53 4.25
CA ILE A 98 13.32 1.02 3.46
C ILE A 98 12.44 0.08 4.31
N ASN A 99 13.05 -0.79 5.10
CA ASN A 99 12.33 -1.72 5.99
C ASN A 99 11.51 -0.99 7.06
N GLU A 100 12.01 0.15 7.54
CA GLU A 100 11.28 0.98 8.49
C GLU A 100 10.08 1.67 7.84
N LEU A 101 10.25 2.18 6.61
CA LEU A 101 9.16 2.72 5.81
C LEU A 101 8.06 1.67 5.59
N TYR A 102 8.41 0.43 5.23
CA TYR A 102 7.43 -0.66 5.10
C TYR A 102 6.61 -0.89 6.37
N ARG A 103 7.29 -1.00 7.53
CA ARG A 103 6.60 -1.17 8.82
C ARG A 103 5.65 -0.01 9.11
N LYS A 104 6.08 1.22 8.85
CA LYS A 104 5.26 2.42 9.10
C LYS A 104 4.09 2.53 8.12
N ALA A 105 4.28 2.17 6.84
CA ALA A 105 3.22 2.14 5.85
C ALA A 105 2.10 1.19 6.24
N ILE A 106 2.44 0.00 6.75
CA ILE A 106 1.44 -0.98 7.21
C ILE A 106 0.66 -0.46 8.43
N ASN A 107 1.30 0.28 9.35
CA ASN A 107 0.61 0.89 10.47
C ASN A 107 -0.38 1.96 10.01
N TYR A 108 0.02 2.84 9.08
CA TYR A 108 -0.91 3.83 8.49
C TYR A 108 -2.00 3.18 7.64
N PHE A 109 -1.72 2.04 7.02
CA PHE A 109 -2.74 1.28 6.29
C PHE A 109 -3.82 0.75 7.23
N ASP A 110 -3.50 0.46 8.49
CA ASP A 110 -4.52 0.00 9.44
C ASP A 110 -5.56 1.10 9.75
N GLU A 111 -5.20 2.39 9.68
CA GLU A 111 -6.14 3.51 9.84
C GLU A 111 -7.23 3.54 8.75
N VAL A 112 -6.98 2.93 7.59
CA VAL A 112 -7.98 2.80 6.52
C VAL A 112 -9.23 2.06 7.01
N PHE A 113 -9.06 1.08 7.90
CA PHE A 113 -10.16 0.26 8.41
C PHE A 113 -11.08 1.03 9.36
N ASP A 114 -10.59 2.06 10.05
CA ASP A 114 -11.38 2.85 11.00
C ASP A 114 -12.48 3.64 10.28
N TYR A 115 -12.17 4.13 9.07
CA TYR A 115 -13.15 4.81 8.21
C TYR A 115 -14.27 3.88 7.72
N LEU A 116 -14.06 2.56 7.75
CA LEU A 116 -15.06 1.57 7.34
C LEU A 116 -15.99 1.14 8.49
N ASP A 117 -15.62 1.36 9.75
CA ASP A 117 -16.37 0.84 10.91
C ASP A 117 -17.80 1.33 10.97
N SER A 118 -18.00 2.62 10.69
CA SER A 118 -19.33 3.24 10.69
C SER A 118 -20.27 2.67 9.61
N TYR A 119 -19.75 1.93 8.64
CA TYR A 119 -20.50 1.37 7.51
C TYR A 119 -20.71 -0.15 7.60
N LEU A 120 -20.08 -0.85 8.56
CA LEU A 120 -20.18 -2.31 8.67
C LEU A 120 -21.60 -2.80 8.92
N LEU A 121 -22.36 -2.09 9.77
CA LEU A 121 -23.74 -2.47 10.07
C LEU A 121 -24.64 -2.34 8.82
N ARG A 122 -24.48 -1.25 8.07
CA ARG A 122 -25.22 -1.02 6.82
C ARG A 122 -24.83 -2.05 5.76
N THR A 123 -23.55 -2.36 5.65
CA THR A 123 -23.05 -3.43 4.77
C THR A 123 -23.68 -4.78 5.11
N TYR A 124 -23.71 -5.14 6.38
CA TYR A 124 -24.26 -6.42 6.85
C TYR A 124 -25.77 -6.55 6.61
N LEU A 125 -26.54 -5.50 6.88
CA LEU A 125 -28.01 -5.52 6.79
C LEU A 125 -28.52 -5.30 5.35
N GLU A 126 -27.89 -4.40 4.60
CA GLU A 126 -28.40 -3.93 3.30
C GLU A 126 -27.61 -4.49 2.11
N GLY A 127 -26.44 -5.08 2.35
CA GLY A 127 -25.52 -5.59 1.34
C GLY A 127 -24.76 -4.49 0.57
N LEU A 128 -24.82 -3.23 1.03
CA LEU A 128 -24.14 -2.10 0.42
C LEU A 128 -22.67 -2.08 0.82
N GLU A 129 -21.76 -2.14 -0.16
CA GLU A 129 -20.32 -2.14 0.13
C GLU A 129 -19.72 -0.74 -0.01
N TYR A 130 -18.71 -0.48 0.83
CA TYR A 130 -17.97 0.76 0.90
C TYR A 130 -16.50 0.47 0.64
N ILE A 131 -15.82 1.36 -0.07
CA ILE A 131 -14.38 1.26 -0.30
C ILE A 131 -13.71 2.57 0.09
N VAL A 132 -12.62 2.46 0.84
CA VAL A 132 -11.66 3.54 1.02
C VAL A 132 -10.49 3.31 0.07
N LEU A 133 -10.10 4.38 -0.63
CA LEU A 133 -8.94 4.43 -1.51
C LEU A 133 -7.99 5.51 -1.02
N VAL A 134 -6.69 5.23 -1.04
CA VAL A 134 -5.64 6.26 -0.89
C VAL A 134 -4.86 6.34 -2.18
N LEU A 135 -4.66 7.56 -2.67
CA LEU A 135 -4.00 7.85 -3.95
C LEU A 135 -2.53 8.24 -3.77
N THR A 136 -1.75 8.17 -4.84
CA THR A 136 -0.30 8.53 -4.84
C THR A 136 -0.01 9.99 -4.48
N ASN A 137 -1.00 10.88 -4.52
CA ASN A 137 -0.87 12.29 -4.14
C ASN A 137 -1.36 12.59 -2.71
N GLY A 138 -1.72 11.57 -1.94
CA GLY A 138 -2.20 11.72 -0.56
C GLY A 138 -3.69 11.98 -0.41
N LYS A 139 -4.45 12.10 -1.52
CA LYS A 139 -5.92 12.13 -1.44
C LYS A 139 -6.46 10.79 -0.98
N ALA A 140 -7.50 10.82 -0.14
CA ALA A 140 -8.25 9.65 0.25
C ALA A 140 -9.74 9.83 -0.02
N LEU A 141 -10.36 8.80 -0.59
CA LEU A 141 -11.76 8.80 -1.00
C LEU A 141 -12.47 7.64 -0.34
N LEU A 142 -13.66 7.89 0.20
CA LEU A 142 -14.63 6.87 0.57
C LEU A 142 -15.74 6.85 -0.46
N LEU A 143 -15.99 5.69 -1.07
CA LEU A 143 -16.98 5.50 -2.12
C LEU A 143 -18.03 4.47 -1.69
N GLU A 144 -19.30 4.79 -1.91
CA GLU A 144 -20.41 3.84 -1.80
C GLU A 144 -20.58 3.10 -3.13
N GLY A 145 -20.44 1.77 -3.08
CA GLY A 145 -20.67 0.88 -4.21
C GLY A 145 -22.11 0.39 -4.34
N GLU A 146 -22.30 -0.64 -5.16
CA GLU A 146 -23.59 -1.29 -5.35
C GLU A 146 -23.73 -2.48 -4.39
N ARG A 147 -24.91 -3.13 -4.36
CA ARG A 147 -25.09 -4.33 -3.55
C ARG A 147 -24.12 -5.44 -3.97
N GLY A 148 -23.27 -5.86 -3.03
CA GLY A 148 -22.32 -6.97 -3.19
C GLY A 148 -21.18 -6.74 -4.18
N ARG A 149 -20.89 -5.47 -4.54
CA ARG A 149 -19.67 -5.11 -5.28
C ARG A 149 -19.32 -3.63 -5.13
N VAL A 150 -18.02 -3.36 -5.00
CA VAL A 150 -17.43 -2.08 -5.38
C VAL A 150 -16.37 -2.29 -6.45
N VAL A 151 -16.48 -1.58 -7.55
CA VAL A 151 -15.43 -1.49 -8.58
C VAL A 151 -15.06 -0.02 -8.67
N VAL A 152 -13.79 0.31 -8.83
CA VAL A 152 -13.36 1.70 -9.01
C VAL A 152 -12.28 1.73 -10.08
N PRO A 153 -12.47 2.43 -11.21
CA PRO A 153 -11.40 2.69 -12.17
C PRO A 153 -10.52 3.83 -11.64
N ALA A 154 -9.92 3.64 -10.48
CA ALA A 154 -8.98 4.59 -9.91
C ALA A 154 -7.57 4.19 -10.34
N LYS A 155 -6.92 5.06 -11.12
CA LYS A 155 -5.49 5.00 -11.36
C LYS A 155 -4.75 5.58 -10.16
N ASN A 156 -3.51 5.17 -9.94
CA ASN A 156 -2.67 5.72 -8.88
C ASN A 156 -3.22 5.44 -7.47
N VAL A 157 -3.90 4.31 -7.28
CA VAL A 157 -4.29 3.85 -5.93
C VAL A 157 -3.09 3.16 -5.32
N ILE A 158 -2.66 3.62 -4.15
CA ILE A 158 -1.56 2.99 -3.41
C ILE A 158 -2.07 2.04 -2.33
N ALA A 159 -3.30 2.23 -1.85
CA ALA A 159 -3.88 1.41 -0.82
C ALA A 159 -5.39 1.42 -0.96
N SER A 160 -6.03 0.29 -0.66
CA SER A 160 -7.49 0.22 -0.61
C SER A 160 -7.97 -0.71 0.47
N ALA A 161 -9.11 -0.41 1.10
CA ALA A 161 -9.85 -1.41 1.82
C ALA A 161 -11.34 -1.26 1.56
N HIS A 162 -12.07 -2.38 1.53
CA HIS A 162 -13.52 -2.35 1.34
C HIS A 162 -14.26 -3.27 2.28
N THR A 163 -15.55 -3.02 2.43
CA THR A 163 -16.41 -3.82 3.29
C THR A 163 -17.01 -5.01 2.55
N HIS A 164 -17.14 -6.15 3.21
CA HIS A 164 -17.93 -7.29 2.72
C HIS A 164 -19.13 -7.56 3.63
N PRO A 165 -20.30 -7.93 3.05
CA PRO A 165 -21.48 -8.25 3.84
C PRO A 165 -21.33 -9.53 4.67
N ARG A 166 -20.48 -10.48 4.24
CA ARG A 166 -20.21 -11.74 4.95
C ARG A 166 -18.77 -12.20 4.73
N GLY A 167 -18.05 -12.46 5.83
CA GLY A 167 -16.67 -12.91 5.79
C GLY A 167 -15.71 -11.88 5.17
N CYS A 168 -14.42 -12.18 5.20
CA CYS A 168 -13.36 -11.26 4.73
C CYS A 168 -12.44 -11.91 3.70
N LEU A 169 -12.84 -13.04 3.11
CA LEU A 169 -12.08 -13.63 2.00
C LEU A 169 -12.22 -12.75 0.76
N PRO A 170 -11.11 -12.44 0.07
CA PRO A 170 -11.15 -11.69 -1.18
C PRO A 170 -11.79 -12.48 -2.31
N SER A 171 -12.46 -11.78 -3.20
CA SER A 171 -12.86 -12.31 -4.49
C SER A 171 -11.65 -12.45 -5.43
N PRO A 172 -11.74 -13.27 -6.49
CA PRO A 172 -10.72 -13.28 -7.54
C PRO A 172 -10.52 -11.93 -8.24
N HIS A 173 -11.52 -11.05 -8.20
CA HIS A 173 -11.42 -9.69 -8.73
C HIS A 173 -10.56 -8.82 -7.82
N ASP A 174 -10.71 -8.93 -6.50
CA ASP A 174 -9.91 -8.17 -5.52
C ASP A 174 -8.42 -8.50 -5.66
N ILE A 175 -8.08 -9.78 -5.86
CA ILE A 175 -6.68 -10.17 -6.10
C ILE A 175 -6.16 -9.62 -7.43
N ARG A 176 -7.00 -9.53 -8.46
CA ARG A 176 -6.58 -8.90 -9.72
C ARG A 176 -6.31 -7.40 -9.54
N SER A 177 -7.19 -6.70 -8.82
CA SER A 177 -7.00 -5.29 -8.49
C SER A 177 -5.73 -5.07 -7.65
N LEU A 178 -5.49 -5.94 -6.67
CA LEU A 178 -4.28 -5.93 -5.85
C LEU A 178 -3.01 -6.12 -6.67
N ILE A 179 -3.00 -7.07 -7.60
CA ILE A 179 -1.86 -7.28 -8.51
C ILE A 179 -1.56 -6.00 -9.31
N ASN A 180 -2.59 -5.37 -9.88
CA ASN A 180 -2.42 -4.12 -10.62
C ASN A 180 -1.88 -3.00 -9.72
N MET A 181 -2.41 -2.90 -8.49
CA MET A 181 -1.94 -1.96 -7.49
C MET A 181 -0.46 -2.17 -7.14
N PHE A 182 0.00 -3.41 -6.98
CA PHE A 182 1.40 -3.71 -6.73
C PHE A 182 2.32 -3.37 -7.90
N PHE A 183 1.87 -3.55 -9.14
CA PHE A 183 2.61 -3.08 -10.32
C PHE A 183 2.71 -1.55 -10.38
N GLU A 184 1.74 -0.83 -9.82
CA GLU A 184 1.77 0.63 -9.68
C GLU A 184 2.51 1.11 -8.41
N GLY A 185 3.13 0.20 -7.65
CA GLY A 185 3.89 0.53 -6.44
C GLY A 185 3.03 0.74 -5.17
N GLY A 186 1.79 0.26 -5.15
CA GLY A 186 0.94 0.30 -3.96
C GLY A 186 1.36 -0.69 -2.87
N ILE A 187 0.81 -0.49 -1.67
CA ILE A 187 1.16 -1.21 -0.44
C ILE A 187 0.23 -2.36 -0.09
N GLY A 188 -1.07 -2.31 -0.43
CA GLY A 188 -1.97 -3.40 -0.09
C GLY A 188 -3.46 -3.18 -0.22
N LEU A 189 -4.19 -4.28 -0.03
CA LEU A 189 -5.64 -4.36 -0.04
C LEU A 189 -6.18 -4.96 1.26
N GLY A 190 -7.27 -4.39 1.76
CA GLY A 190 -7.96 -4.78 2.98
C GLY A 190 -9.42 -5.13 2.73
N ILE A 191 -9.95 -6.07 3.51
CA ILE A 191 -11.35 -6.43 3.51
C ILE A 191 -11.84 -6.45 4.94
N LYS A 192 -12.87 -5.67 5.24
CA LYS A 192 -13.50 -5.61 6.56
C LYS A 192 -14.91 -6.16 6.49
N SER A 193 -15.24 -7.07 7.38
CA SER A 193 -16.62 -7.49 7.63
C SER A 193 -16.92 -7.33 9.12
N LYS A 194 -18.16 -7.57 9.50
CA LYS A 194 -18.58 -7.47 10.91
C LYS A 194 -17.76 -8.37 11.84
N ASP A 195 -17.38 -9.55 11.35
CA ASP A 195 -16.79 -10.61 12.18
C ASP A 195 -15.31 -10.89 11.86
N CYS A 196 -14.71 -10.15 10.92
CA CYS A 196 -13.29 -10.29 10.62
C CYS A 196 -12.72 -9.15 9.76
N THR A 197 -11.42 -8.95 9.85
CA THR A 197 -10.62 -8.11 8.96
C THR A 197 -9.51 -8.92 8.34
N LEU A 198 -9.39 -8.87 7.01
CA LEU A 198 -8.29 -9.47 6.25
C LEU A 198 -7.49 -8.35 5.58
N LYS A 199 -6.16 -8.43 5.65
CA LYS A 199 -5.26 -7.55 4.89
C LYS A 199 -4.22 -8.35 4.12
N ILE A 200 -3.94 -7.91 2.90
CA ILE A 200 -2.86 -8.41 2.05
C ILE A 200 -1.96 -7.22 1.74
N VAL A 201 -0.74 -7.23 2.25
CA VAL A 201 0.20 -6.11 2.17
C VAL A 201 1.55 -6.55 1.68
N ARG A 202 2.22 -5.68 0.93
CA ARG A 202 3.60 -5.85 0.49
C ARG A 202 4.56 -5.43 1.61
N VAL A 203 5.59 -6.24 1.86
CA VAL A 203 6.64 -6.03 2.89
C VAL A 203 8.06 -5.97 2.31
N GLY A 204 8.18 -5.98 0.98
CA GLY A 204 9.42 -5.91 0.20
C GLY A 204 9.10 -5.74 -1.29
N PRO A 205 10.09 -5.59 -2.19
CA PRO A 205 9.84 -5.35 -3.62
C PRO A 205 8.89 -6.41 -4.23
N PHE A 206 7.98 -5.99 -5.12
CA PHE A 206 7.06 -6.93 -5.78
C PHE A 206 7.78 -7.71 -6.89
N THR A 207 7.95 -9.03 -6.71
CA THR A 207 8.72 -9.87 -7.64
C THR A 207 7.84 -10.71 -8.57
N GLU A 208 8.45 -11.32 -9.60
CA GLU A 208 7.76 -12.29 -10.46
C GLU A 208 7.17 -13.46 -9.65
N LYS A 209 7.90 -13.96 -8.64
CA LYS A 209 7.42 -15.04 -7.77
C LYS A 209 6.18 -14.62 -6.98
N ASP A 210 6.17 -13.40 -6.45
CA ASP A 210 5.00 -12.84 -5.76
C ASP A 210 3.77 -12.77 -6.70
N TYR A 211 3.98 -12.35 -7.96
CA TYR A 211 2.93 -12.34 -8.98
C TYR A 211 2.37 -13.75 -9.26
N VAL A 212 3.25 -14.73 -9.48
CA VAL A 212 2.85 -16.12 -9.75
C VAL A 212 2.04 -16.69 -8.58
N GLU A 213 2.50 -16.50 -7.34
CA GLU A 213 1.83 -16.99 -6.14
C GLU A 213 0.47 -16.30 -5.91
N LEU A 214 0.35 -15.00 -6.17
CA LEU A 214 -0.96 -14.31 -6.16
C LEU A 214 -1.89 -14.85 -7.25
N ALA A 215 -1.38 -15.16 -8.44
CA ALA A 215 -2.18 -15.73 -9.52
C ALA A 215 -2.69 -17.13 -9.18
N ILE A 216 -1.88 -17.94 -8.48
CA ILE A 216 -2.27 -19.23 -7.92
C ILE A 216 -3.34 -19.05 -6.84
N PHE A 217 -3.12 -18.15 -5.88
CA PHE A 217 -4.09 -17.85 -4.83
C PHE A 217 -5.44 -17.39 -5.40
N ARG A 218 -5.43 -16.51 -6.41
CA ARG A 218 -6.62 -16.10 -7.17
C ARG A 218 -7.36 -17.29 -7.77
N ASN A 219 -6.63 -18.26 -8.32
CA ASN A 219 -7.22 -19.46 -8.91
C ASN A 219 -7.84 -20.39 -7.84
N MET A 220 -7.23 -20.48 -6.65
CA MET A 220 -7.80 -21.21 -5.50
C MET A 220 -9.11 -20.58 -5.04
N LEU A 221 -9.17 -19.25 -4.92
CA LEU A 221 -10.40 -18.50 -4.62
C LEU A 221 -11.48 -18.76 -5.67
N ARG A 222 -11.14 -18.75 -6.96
CA ARG A 222 -12.09 -19.04 -8.05
C ARG A 222 -12.66 -20.46 -7.99
N LYS A 223 -11.86 -21.44 -7.55
CA LYS A 223 -12.27 -22.84 -7.40
C LYS A 223 -12.97 -23.11 -6.07
N ASN A 224 -13.00 -22.14 -5.16
CA ASN A 224 -13.46 -22.30 -3.78
C ASN A 224 -12.74 -23.44 -3.04
N ASP A 225 -11.42 -23.55 -3.24
CA ASP A 225 -10.57 -24.55 -2.59
C ASP A 225 -10.24 -24.14 -1.15
N LEU A 226 -11.18 -24.37 -0.25
CA LEU A 226 -11.13 -23.86 1.13
C LEU A 226 -9.92 -24.35 1.92
N GLU A 227 -9.45 -25.58 1.68
CA GLU A 227 -8.31 -26.13 2.41
C GLU A 227 -7.00 -25.45 1.97
N ALA A 228 -6.79 -25.27 0.66
CA ALA A 228 -5.65 -24.54 0.15
C ALA A 228 -5.65 -23.06 0.59
N ILE A 229 -6.83 -22.42 0.60
CA ILE A 229 -6.97 -21.03 1.07
C ILE A 229 -6.60 -20.92 2.55
N LYS A 230 -7.08 -21.83 3.39
CA LYS A 230 -6.74 -21.86 4.83
C LYS A 230 -5.24 -22.06 5.06
N GLU A 231 -4.60 -22.91 4.27
CA GLU A 231 -3.15 -23.15 4.37
C GLU A 231 -2.35 -21.87 4.10
N ILE A 232 -2.70 -21.12 3.04
CA ILE A 232 -2.06 -19.84 2.72
C ILE A 232 -2.27 -18.82 3.85
N ILE A 233 -3.50 -18.69 4.35
CA ILE A 233 -3.81 -17.77 5.44
C ILE A 233 -3.02 -18.15 6.70
N LYS A 234 -2.92 -19.44 7.02
CA LYS A 234 -2.15 -19.95 8.17
C LYS A 234 -0.64 -19.70 8.02
N ARG A 235 -0.11 -19.84 6.80
CA ARG A 235 1.30 -19.52 6.49
C ARG A 235 1.57 -18.02 6.66
N GLY A 236 0.57 -17.18 6.43
CA GLY A 236 0.65 -15.72 6.61
C GLY A 236 1.43 -15.00 5.50
N ILE A 237 1.90 -15.72 4.48
CA ILE A 237 2.75 -15.19 3.40
C ILE A 237 2.32 -15.79 2.05
N ILE A 238 2.31 -14.97 1.00
CA ILE A 238 2.12 -15.33 -0.41
C ILE A 238 3.40 -14.90 -1.14
N GLY A 239 4.10 -15.82 -1.80
CA GLY A 239 5.42 -15.50 -2.36
C GLY A 239 6.47 -15.25 -1.27
N ASP A 240 7.29 -14.23 -1.47
CA ASP A 240 8.38 -13.84 -0.58
C ASP A 240 8.08 -12.52 0.14
N ASN A 241 7.38 -11.60 -0.53
CA ASN A 241 7.24 -10.21 -0.08
C ASN A 241 5.80 -9.79 0.19
N ILE A 242 4.84 -10.72 0.20
CA ILE A 242 3.43 -10.39 0.47
C ILE A 242 2.97 -11.11 1.73
N LYS A 243 2.52 -10.32 2.71
CA LYS A 243 1.92 -10.82 3.94
C LYS A 243 0.41 -10.85 3.81
N ILE A 244 -0.20 -11.93 4.25
CA ILE A 244 -1.66 -12.05 4.42
C ILE A 244 -1.96 -12.25 5.91
N VAL A 245 -2.87 -11.45 6.45
CA VAL A 245 -3.27 -11.51 7.86
C VAL A 245 -4.79 -11.47 7.93
N ILE A 246 -5.36 -12.38 8.71
CA ILE A 246 -6.77 -12.37 9.10
C ILE A 246 -6.87 -12.16 10.61
N THR A 247 -7.82 -11.33 11.04
CA THR A 247 -8.15 -11.06 12.43
C THR A 247 -9.66 -11.21 12.60
N PHE A 248 -10.10 -11.73 13.75
CA PHE A 248 -11.49 -12.00 14.09
C PHE A 248 -11.88 -11.18 15.31
#